data_AF-A0A960XAE3-F1
#
_entry.id   AF-A0A960XAE3-F1
#
_cell.length_a   1.000
_cell.length_b   1.000
_cell.length_c   1.000
_cell.angle_alpha   90.00
_cell.angle_beta   90.00
_cell.angle_gamma   90.00
#
_symmetry.space_group_name_H-M   'P 1'
#
loop_
_entity.id
_entity.type
_entity.pdbx_description
1 polymer ?
#
loop_
_entity_poly.entity_id
_entity_poly.type
_entity_poly.pdbx_seq_one_letter_code
_entity_poly.pdbx_strand_id
1 'polypeptide(L)'
;MRDRTSFFRDVIQRGLLFLLFIAAPLLFSGETLFYDDVVEEKCMRGECVYSQEEEESLKMCISFSMPEEALLFFSKELEYYGGSFVFRGIPNNSFPEFFKQIKRLRDLGLQAPISIDPDLFEKFSIDGVPTLLLMSEEGVDRLVGNVPIRDSLEKFSFLGDSQQLAKALLKGK
;
A
#
# COMPACT_ATOMS: atom_id res chain seq x y z
N MET A 1 25.94 42.45 28.13
CA MET A 1 25.38 43.42 29.10
C MET A 1 24.52 44.40 28.30
N ARG A 2 23.24 44.59 28.70
CA ARG A 2 22.25 45.67 28.40
C ARG A 2 22.70 46.83 27.49
N ASP A 3 21.88 47.52 26.70
CA ASP A 3 20.44 47.61 26.40
C ASP A 3 20.36 48.72 25.32
N ARG A 4 19.36 48.75 24.43
CA ARG A 4 18.94 50.00 23.77
C ARG A 4 17.48 49.94 23.29
N THR A 5 16.63 50.63 24.05
CA THR A 5 15.71 51.69 23.58
C THR A 5 14.62 51.24 22.61
N SER A 6 13.41 50.97 23.11
CA SER A 6 12.31 51.94 23.26
C SER A 6 11.60 52.26 21.93
N PHE A 7 10.32 51.88 21.79
CA PHE A 7 9.22 52.83 21.56
C PHE A 7 7.85 52.08 21.52
N PHE A 8 6.99 52.36 22.52
CA PHE A 8 5.51 52.43 22.49
C PHE A 8 4.71 51.23 21.93
N ARG A 9 4.04 50.37 22.72
CA ARG A 9 3.00 50.51 23.77
C ARG A 9 1.59 50.93 23.27
N ASP A 10 0.63 50.03 23.56
CA ASP A 10 -0.77 50.26 23.97
C ASP A 10 -1.77 50.88 22.96
N VAL A 11 -2.82 50.18 22.52
CA VAL A 11 -4.09 49.79 23.20
C VAL A 11 -5.24 50.69 22.75
N ILE A 12 -6.23 50.05 22.09
CA ILE A 12 -7.68 50.26 22.15
C ILE A 12 -8.20 51.69 21.87
N GLN A 13 -9.01 51.88 20.82
CA GLN A 13 -10.47 52.20 20.91
C GLN A 13 -11.07 52.60 19.55
N ARG A 14 -12.34 52.20 19.33
CA ARG A 14 -13.35 52.72 18.37
C ARG A 14 -13.15 52.23 16.92
N GLY A 15 -14.03 51.44 16.33
CA GLY A 15 -15.49 51.53 16.36
C GLY A 15 -15.98 52.04 15.00
N LEU A 16 -16.45 51.11 14.17
CA LEU A 16 -17.47 51.31 13.13
C LEU A 16 -17.16 52.35 12.01
N LEU A 17 -16.74 51.87 10.83
CA LEU A 17 -17.19 52.49 9.59
C LEU A 17 -17.34 51.44 8.48
N PHE A 18 -18.61 51.11 8.28
CA PHE A 18 -19.16 50.37 7.15
C PHE A 18 -19.11 51.27 5.89
N LEU A 19 -19.03 50.64 4.72
CA LEU A 19 -19.33 51.14 3.36
C LEU A 19 -18.15 51.54 2.43
N LEU A 20 -17.84 50.58 1.55
CA LEU A 20 -18.04 50.62 0.07
C LEU A 20 -17.03 51.41 -0.81
N PHE A 21 -16.15 50.65 -1.47
CA PHE A 21 -15.61 50.88 -2.82
C PHE A 21 -15.66 49.52 -3.54
N ILE A 22 -16.70 49.23 -4.33
CA ILE A 22 -16.82 49.42 -5.80
C ILE A 22 -15.83 48.58 -6.63
N ALA A 23 -16.44 47.73 -7.46
CA ALA A 23 -15.99 47.11 -8.73
C ALA A 23 -15.03 45.90 -8.68
N ALA A 24 -15.56 44.70 -8.98
CA ALA A 24 -15.45 44.11 -10.33
C ALA A 24 -16.25 42.78 -10.42
N PRO A 25 -16.89 42.46 -11.56
CA PRO A 25 -17.77 41.31 -11.72
C PRO A 25 -17.13 40.14 -12.52
N LEU A 26 -17.78 38.97 -12.40
CA LEU A 26 -17.85 37.80 -13.31
C LEU A 26 -16.81 36.65 -13.23
N LEU A 27 -17.41 35.46 -13.01
CA LEU A 27 -17.10 34.13 -13.55
C LEU A 27 -15.81 33.42 -13.10
N PHE A 28 -15.97 32.50 -12.14
CA PHE A 28 -15.25 31.22 -12.19
C PHE A 28 -16.16 30.11 -11.67
N SER A 29 -16.76 29.36 -12.60
CA SER A 29 -17.37 28.06 -12.31
C SER A 29 -16.26 27.09 -11.91
N GLY A 30 -16.54 26.23 -10.92
CA GLY A 30 -15.63 25.16 -10.56
C GLY A 30 -16.02 24.52 -9.24
N GLU A 31 -17.13 23.79 -9.23
CA GLU A 31 -17.37 22.74 -8.26
C GLU A 31 -16.30 21.66 -8.44
N THR A 32 -15.48 21.40 -7.42
CA THR A 32 -14.69 20.16 -7.35
C THR A 32 -15.34 19.24 -6.34
N LEU A 33 -16.25 18.43 -6.87
CA LEU A 33 -16.75 17.24 -6.23
C LEU A 33 -15.71 16.13 -6.47
N PHE A 34 -15.31 15.52 -5.37
CA PHE A 34 -14.50 14.31 -5.22
C PHE A 34 -14.79 13.22 -6.27
N TYR A 35 -13.75 12.73 -6.95
CA TYR A 35 -13.48 11.30 -7.24
C TYR A 35 -12.08 11.18 -7.88
N ASP A 36 -11.22 10.31 -7.35
CA ASP A 36 -9.84 10.12 -7.80
C ASP A 36 -9.76 9.59 -9.25
N ASP A 37 -9.12 10.37 -10.12
CA ASP A 37 -8.61 9.95 -11.43
C ASP A 37 -7.22 9.32 -11.27
N VAL A 38 -7.11 8.01 -11.44
CA VAL A 38 -5.82 7.38 -11.82
C VAL A 38 -6.07 6.30 -12.86
N VAL A 39 -6.35 6.70 -14.11
CA VAL A 39 -5.96 5.90 -15.28
C VAL A 39 -5.64 6.83 -16.45
N GLU A 40 -4.43 6.62 -16.98
CA GLU A 40 -3.91 7.06 -18.28
C GLU A 40 -3.63 8.56 -18.47
N GLU A 41 -2.35 8.93 -18.34
CA GLU A 41 -1.66 9.52 -19.49
C GLU A 41 -0.15 9.20 -19.51
N LYS A 42 0.24 8.53 -20.61
CA LYS A 42 1.57 8.38 -21.22
C LYS A 42 2.82 8.77 -20.41
N CYS A 43 3.71 7.80 -20.19
CA CYS A 43 5.12 8.04 -19.91
C CYS A 43 5.80 8.82 -21.05
N MET A 44 5.84 10.15 -20.93
CA MET A 44 6.62 11.04 -21.77
C MET A 44 7.48 11.89 -20.83
N ARG A 45 8.79 11.58 -20.79
CA ARG A 45 9.87 12.30 -20.07
C ARG A 45 10.41 11.67 -18.78
N GLY A 46 10.57 10.35 -18.77
CA GLY A 46 11.80 9.76 -18.21
C GLY A 46 12.09 9.98 -16.73
N GLU A 47 11.08 10.19 -15.89
CA GLU A 47 11.17 9.93 -14.45
C GLU A 47 9.93 9.12 -14.06
N CYS A 48 10.08 7.80 -14.03
CA CYS A 48 9.14 6.94 -13.34
C CYS A 48 9.30 7.26 -11.85
N VAL A 49 8.32 7.93 -11.25
CA VAL A 49 8.28 8.06 -9.80
C VAL A 49 7.93 6.68 -9.25
N TYR A 50 8.93 5.98 -8.75
CA TYR A 50 8.76 4.78 -7.94
C TYR A 50 8.19 5.24 -6.60
N SER A 51 6.92 4.91 -6.30
CA SER A 51 6.36 5.18 -4.99
C SER A 51 7.12 4.33 -3.96
N GLN A 52 7.87 5.00 -3.10
CA GLN A 52 8.62 4.36 -2.02
C GLN A 52 7.66 3.74 -1.01
N GLU A 53 7.83 2.42 -0.86
CA GLU A 53 7.69 1.57 0.32
C GLU A 53 6.53 1.89 1.27
N GLU A 54 5.45 1.11 1.16
CA GLU A 54 4.66 0.75 2.34
C GLU A 54 5.63 0.03 3.31
N GLU A 55 6.11 0.77 4.32
CA GLU A 55 7.07 0.27 5.33
C GLU A 55 6.52 -0.97 6.06
N GLU A 56 5.19 -1.05 6.17
CA GLU A 56 4.47 -2.21 6.71
C GLU A 56 3.66 -2.91 5.62
N SER A 57 3.99 -4.17 5.31
CA SER A 57 3.22 -4.94 4.32
C SER A 57 3.22 -6.44 4.57
N LEU A 58 2.10 -7.07 4.22
CA LEU A 58 1.92 -8.52 4.24
C LEU A 58 1.87 -9.04 2.80
N LYS A 59 2.84 -9.86 2.42
CA LYS A 59 2.97 -10.38 1.05
C LYS A 59 3.08 -11.90 1.07
N MET A 60 2.46 -12.55 0.09
CA MET A 60 2.63 -13.98 -0.14
C MET A 60 3.18 -14.25 -1.53
N CYS A 61 4.38 -14.81 -1.57
CA CYS A 61 5.04 -15.23 -2.79
C CYS A 61 4.44 -16.56 -3.28
N ILE A 62 3.97 -16.58 -4.53
CA ILE A 62 3.25 -17.72 -5.12
C ILE A 62 3.70 -18.01 -6.56
N SER A 63 3.18 -19.12 -7.10
CA SER A 63 3.36 -19.55 -8.49
C SER A 63 2.11 -20.29 -8.98
N PHE A 64 1.84 -20.28 -10.28
CA PHE A 64 0.77 -21.09 -10.90
C PHE A 64 1.01 -22.61 -10.83
N SER A 65 2.20 -23.04 -10.43
CA SER A 65 2.47 -24.46 -10.12
C SER A 65 1.78 -24.91 -8.84
N MET A 66 1.26 -23.99 -8.01
CA MET A 66 0.47 -24.33 -6.82
C MET A 66 -0.94 -24.80 -7.23
N PRO A 67 -1.58 -25.68 -6.44
CA PRO A 67 -2.98 -26.05 -6.64
C PRO A 67 -3.91 -24.83 -6.59
N GLU A 68 -4.95 -24.80 -7.44
CA GLU A 68 -5.91 -23.69 -7.49
C GLU A 68 -6.63 -23.52 -6.15
N GLU A 69 -6.94 -24.61 -5.45
CA GLU A 69 -7.58 -24.60 -4.14
C GLU A 69 -6.72 -23.88 -3.10
N ALA A 70 -5.40 -24.05 -3.16
CA ALA A 70 -4.47 -23.37 -2.27
C ALA A 70 -4.42 -21.86 -2.56
N LEU A 71 -4.40 -21.47 -3.84
CA LEU A 71 -4.44 -20.06 -4.24
C LEU A 71 -5.75 -19.38 -3.78
N LEU A 72 -6.89 -20.07 -3.92
CA LEU A 72 -8.18 -19.56 -3.47
C LEU A 72 -8.28 -19.47 -1.93
N PHE A 73 -7.72 -20.45 -1.22
CA PHE A 73 -7.62 -20.42 0.24
C PHE A 73 -6.82 -19.20 0.71
N PHE A 74 -5.59 -19.04 0.21
CA PHE A 74 -4.74 -17.92 0.58
C PHE A 74 -5.26 -16.58 0.11
N SER A 75 -6.02 -16.53 -0.98
CA SER A 75 -6.67 -15.29 -1.40
C SER A 75 -7.60 -14.76 -0.33
N LYS A 76 -8.39 -15.63 0.31
CA LYS A 76 -9.32 -15.23 1.37
C LYS A 76 -8.60 -14.80 2.62
N GLU A 77 -7.53 -15.50 2.99
CA GLU A 77 -6.67 -15.13 4.12
C GLU A 77 -6.02 -13.75 3.89
N LEU A 78 -5.44 -13.51 2.71
CA LEU A 78 -4.82 -12.23 2.38
C LEU A 78 -5.84 -11.10 2.34
N GLU A 79 -7.04 -11.34 1.82
CA GLU A 79 -8.13 -10.35 1.85
C GLU A 79 -8.49 -9.98 3.30
N TYR A 80 -8.59 -10.98 4.18
CA TYR A 80 -8.88 -10.77 5.60
C TYR A 80 -7.78 -9.97 6.31
N TYR A 81 -6.50 -10.28 6.03
CA TYR A 81 -5.36 -9.63 6.68
C TYR A 81 -4.83 -8.38 5.95
N GLY A 82 -5.42 -7.99 4.82
CA GLY A 82 -4.97 -6.85 4.03
C GLY A 82 -3.63 -7.05 3.32
N GLY A 83 -3.33 -8.28 2.89
CA GLY A 83 -2.10 -8.63 2.16
C GLY A 83 -2.29 -8.77 0.64
N SER A 84 -1.18 -9.03 -0.06
CA SER A 84 -1.17 -9.23 -1.52
C SER A 84 -0.37 -10.46 -1.95
N PHE A 85 -0.71 -11.01 -3.11
CA PHE A 85 0.09 -12.01 -3.79
C PHE A 85 1.23 -11.39 -4.57
N VAL A 86 2.37 -12.06 -4.60
CA VAL A 86 3.53 -11.69 -5.40
C VAL A 86 3.93 -12.86 -6.28
N PHE A 87 3.92 -12.65 -7.59
CA PHE A 87 4.53 -13.57 -8.55
C PHE A 87 5.97 -13.15 -8.85
N ARG A 88 6.85 -14.13 -9.02
CA ARG A 88 8.24 -13.88 -9.44
C ARG A 88 8.32 -13.24 -10.82
N GLY A 89 7.37 -13.56 -11.70
CA GLY A 89 7.41 -13.15 -13.08
C GLY A 89 6.16 -13.58 -13.84
N ILE A 90 6.19 -13.34 -15.14
CA ILE A 90 5.11 -13.72 -16.05
C ILE A 90 5.37 -15.16 -16.51
N PRO A 91 4.42 -16.10 -16.34
CA PRO A 91 4.56 -17.46 -16.83
C PRO A 91 4.81 -17.46 -18.35
N ASN A 92 5.76 -18.28 -18.79
CA ASN A 92 6.13 -18.45 -20.21
C ASN A 92 6.47 -17.14 -20.95
N ASN A 93 6.83 -16.06 -20.24
CA ASN A 93 7.04 -14.72 -20.81
C ASN A 93 5.85 -14.21 -21.64
N SER A 94 4.62 -14.63 -21.30
CA SER A 94 3.40 -14.31 -22.05
C SER A 94 2.35 -13.65 -21.17
N PHE A 95 2.21 -12.32 -21.31
CA PHE A 95 1.14 -11.57 -20.64
C PHE A 95 -0.27 -12.10 -20.95
N PRO A 96 -0.62 -12.47 -22.21
CA PRO A 96 -1.94 -13.04 -22.49
C PRO A 96 -2.23 -14.32 -21.71
N GLU A 97 -1.24 -15.20 -21.55
CA GLU A 97 -1.41 -16.43 -20.76
C GLU A 97 -1.56 -16.12 -19.28
N PHE A 98 -0.74 -15.20 -18.76
CA PHE A 98 -0.86 -14.72 -17.39
C PHE A 98 -2.27 -14.19 -17.09
N PHE A 99 -2.76 -13.24 -17.90
CA PHE A 99 -4.09 -12.67 -17.69
C PHE A 99 -5.20 -13.70 -17.87
N LYS A 100 -5.05 -14.68 -18.77
CA LYS A 100 -6.01 -15.78 -18.91
C LYS A 100 -6.08 -16.63 -17.64
N GLN A 101 -4.93 -16.96 -17.04
CA GLN A 101 -4.88 -17.73 -15.79
C GLN A 101 -5.43 -16.92 -14.61
N ILE A 102 -5.03 -15.65 -14.49
CA ILE A 102 -5.59 -14.76 -13.47
C ILE A 102 -7.10 -14.61 -13.62
N LYS A 103 -7.60 -14.39 -14.84
CA LYS A 103 -9.05 -14.31 -15.10
C LYS A 103 -9.76 -15.58 -14.64
N ARG A 104 -9.24 -16.76 -14.98
CA ARG A 104 -9.80 -18.04 -14.51
C ARG A 104 -9.85 -18.09 -12.97
N LEU A 105 -8.78 -17.69 -12.28
CA LEU A 105 -8.76 -17.68 -10.81
C LEU A 105 -9.73 -16.64 -10.24
N ARG A 106 -9.87 -15.46 -10.87
CA ARG A 106 -10.87 -14.44 -10.51
C ARG A 106 -12.29 -14.99 -10.63
N ASP A 107 -12.59 -15.69 -11.73
CA ASP A 107 -13.90 -16.34 -11.95
C ASP A 107 -14.21 -17.41 -10.87
N LEU A 108 -13.17 -18.00 -10.27
CA LEU A 108 -13.27 -18.96 -9.15
C LEU A 108 -13.30 -18.30 -7.76
N GLY A 109 -13.15 -16.97 -7.67
CA GLY A 109 -13.23 -16.23 -6.41
C GLY A 109 -11.89 -15.76 -5.83
N LEU A 110 -10.82 -15.69 -6.62
CA LEU A 110 -9.57 -15.03 -6.21
C LEU A 110 -9.80 -13.50 -6.17
N GLN A 111 -9.69 -12.90 -4.99
CA GLN A 111 -9.94 -11.48 -4.77
C GLN A 111 -8.68 -10.69 -4.40
N ALA A 112 -7.68 -11.35 -3.80
CA ALA A 112 -6.48 -10.69 -3.29
C ALA A 112 -5.75 -9.88 -4.40
N PRO A 113 -5.18 -8.71 -4.07
CA PRO A 113 -4.33 -7.97 -4.97
C PRO A 113 -3.14 -8.82 -5.44
N ILE A 114 -2.68 -8.59 -6.66
CA ILE A 114 -1.59 -9.34 -7.28
C ILE A 114 -0.54 -8.36 -7.81
N SER A 115 0.72 -8.60 -7.47
CA SER A 115 1.88 -7.92 -8.03
C SER A 115 2.86 -8.91 -8.68
N ILE A 116 3.73 -8.38 -9.55
CA ILE A 116 4.84 -9.12 -10.14
C ILE A 116 6.11 -8.40 -9.71
N ASP A 117 6.95 -9.09 -8.94
CA ASP A 117 8.14 -8.50 -8.33
C ASP A 117 9.26 -9.56 -8.25
N PRO A 118 10.11 -9.69 -9.30
CA PRO A 118 11.24 -10.61 -9.28
C PRO A 118 12.29 -10.22 -8.23
N ASP A 119 12.51 -8.92 -8.02
CA ASP A 119 13.54 -8.40 -7.12
C ASP A 119 13.25 -8.78 -5.66
N LEU A 120 11.97 -8.83 -5.28
CA LEU A 120 11.55 -9.31 -3.96
C LEU A 120 11.91 -10.79 -3.74
N PHE A 121 11.81 -11.65 -4.75
CA PHE A 121 12.23 -13.05 -4.64
C PHE A 121 13.75 -13.17 -4.47
N GLU A 122 14.52 -12.33 -5.16
CA GLU A 122 15.98 -12.29 -5.04
C GLU A 122 16.41 -11.74 -3.68
N LYS A 123 15.86 -10.57 -3.29
CA LYS A 123 16.16 -9.86 -2.04
C LYS A 123 15.98 -10.75 -0.81
N PHE A 124 14.93 -11.56 -0.78
CA PHE A 124 14.63 -12.45 0.34
C PHE A 124 14.98 -13.92 0.08
N SER A 125 15.73 -14.22 -0.99
CA SER A 125 16.20 -15.56 -1.36
C SER A 125 15.07 -16.61 -1.29
N ILE A 126 13.98 -16.34 -2.01
CA ILE A 126 12.76 -17.14 -2.01
C ILE A 126 12.85 -18.20 -3.11
N ASP A 127 13.32 -19.39 -2.71
CA ASP A 127 13.45 -20.53 -3.60
C ASP A 127 12.19 -21.40 -3.66
N GLY A 128 11.33 -21.33 -2.63
CA GLY A 128 10.12 -22.12 -2.49
C GLY A 128 8.86 -21.27 -2.34
N VAL A 129 7.74 -21.80 -2.84
CA VAL A 129 6.41 -21.20 -2.70
C VAL A 129 5.41 -22.24 -2.16
N PRO A 130 4.39 -21.83 -1.38
CA PRO A 130 4.14 -20.46 -0.93
C PRO A 130 5.12 -19.99 0.16
N THR A 131 5.43 -18.69 0.16
CA THR A 131 6.23 -18.04 1.21
C THR A 131 5.52 -16.76 1.67
N LEU A 132 5.20 -16.68 2.95
CA LEU A 132 4.66 -15.49 3.60
C LEU A 132 5.80 -14.57 4.05
N LEU A 133 5.66 -13.29 3.76
CA LEU A 133 6.53 -12.22 4.22
C LEU A 133 5.71 -11.20 5.01
N LEU A 134 6.23 -10.81 6.15
CA LEU A 134 5.76 -9.65 6.91
C LEU A 134 6.92 -8.66 7.00
N MET A 135 6.75 -7.49 6.43
CA MET A 135 7.76 -6.42 6.44
C MET A 135 7.25 -5.29 7.31
N SER A 136 8.12 -4.73 8.15
CA SER A 136 7.89 -3.53 8.97
C SER A 136 9.18 -2.73 9.04
N GLU A 137 9.13 -1.53 9.64
CA GLU A 137 10.35 -0.77 9.97
C GLU A 137 11.35 -1.58 10.84
N GLU A 138 10.84 -2.45 11.71
CA GLU A 138 11.65 -3.27 12.63
C GLU A 138 12.46 -4.37 11.94
N GLY A 139 12.04 -4.83 10.76
CA GLY A 139 12.64 -5.99 10.11
C GLY A 139 11.68 -6.72 9.17
N VAL A 140 12.09 -7.93 8.76
CA VAL A 140 11.31 -8.77 7.84
C VAL A 140 11.24 -10.20 8.36
N ASP A 141 10.03 -10.66 8.60
CA ASP A 141 9.74 -12.05 8.93
C ASP A 141 9.38 -12.86 7.68
N ARG A 142 9.87 -14.09 7.61
CA ARG A 142 9.63 -15.02 6.49
C ARG A 142 9.18 -16.39 7.01
N LEU A 143 8.12 -16.93 6.42
CA LEU A 143 7.68 -18.31 6.66
C LEU A 143 7.37 -19.01 5.34
N VAL A 144 8.05 -20.14 5.09
CA VAL A 144 7.87 -20.96 3.89
C VAL A 144 6.92 -22.13 4.21
N GLY A 145 5.96 -22.39 3.32
CA GLY A 145 5.11 -23.56 3.37
C GLY A 145 3.61 -23.25 3.39
N ASN A 146 2.80 -24.30 3.23
CA ASN A 146 1.34 -24.21 3.24
C ASN A 146 0.81 -24.08 4.68
N VAL A 147 1.01 -22.92 5.29
CA VAL A 147 0.60 -22.61 6.66
C VAL A 147 -0.42 -21.47 6.64
N PRO A 148 -1.55 -21.57 7.37
CA PRO A 148 -2.51 -20.47 7.51
C PRO A 148 -1.84 -19.16 7.91
N ILE A 149 -2.37 -18.02 7.46
CA ILE A 149 -1.75 -16.72 7.75
C ILE A 149 -1.82 -16.42 9.23
N ARG A 150 -2.94 -16.76 9.88
CA ARG A 150 -3.10 -16.65 11.34
C ARG A 150 -1.96 -17.31 12.12
N ASP A 151 -1.67 -18.58 11.83
CA ASP A 151 -0.63 -19.35 12.52
C ASP A 151 0.77 -18.78 12.26
N SER A 152 0.97 -18.22 11.07
CA SER A 152 2.23 -17.56 10.70
C SER A 152 2.41 -16.25 11.48
N LEU A 153 1.37 -15.44 11.56
CA LEU A 153 1.35 -14.20 12.36
C LEU A 153 1.50 -14.48 13.85
N GLU A 154 0.89 -15.57 14.36
CA GLU A 154 1.12 -16.00 15.74
C GLU A 154 2.61 -16.25 15.98
N LYS A 155 3.28 -17.02 15.12
CA LYS A 155 4.74 -17.23 15.22
C LYS A 155 5.54 -15.93 15.18
N PHE A 156 5.24 -15.04 14.22
CA PHE A 156 5.92 -13.75 14.10
C PHE A 156 5.70 -12.87 15.33
N SER A 157 4.51 -12.91 15.93
CA SER A 157 4.19 -12.14 17.15
C SER A 157 5.03 -12.53 18.38
N PHE A 158 5.56 -13.76 18.42
CA PHE A 158 6.36 -14.29 19.52
C PHE A 158 7.86 -14.30 19.23
N LEU A 159 8.26 -14.63 18.00
CA LEU A 159 9.65 -14.95 17.65
C LEU A 159 10.23 -14.07 16.54
N GLY A 160 9.37 -13.31 15.84
CA GLY A 160 9.77 -12.54 14.68
C GLY A 160 10.36 -11.18 15.03
N ASP A 161 10.87 -10.51 14.00
CA ASP A 161 11.35 -9.13 14.07
C ASP A 161 10.16 -8.15 14.01
N SER A 162 9.12 -8.44 13.22
CA SER A 162 7.92 -7.59 13.01
C SER A 162 6.81 -7.89 14.03
N GLN A 163 7.15 -8.02 15.32
CA GLN A 163 6.20 -8.49 16.33
C GLN A 163 5.02 -7.55 16.52
N GLN A 164 5.25 -6.24 16.45
CA GLN A 164 4.21 -5.24 16.69
C GLN A 164 3.16 -5.30 15.59
N LEU A 165 3.60 -5.34 14.34
CA LEU A 165 2.75 -5.47 13.17
C LEU A 165 1.99 -6.81 13.18
N ALA A 166 2.65 -7.92 13.52
CA ALA A 166 1.99 -9.22 13.64
C ALA A 166 0.87 -9.22 14.69
N LYS A 167 1.12 -8.61 15.87
CA LYS A 167 0.11 -8.44 16.92
C LYS A 167 -1.04 -7.53 16.48
N ALA A 168 -0.75 -6.49 15.70
CA ALA A 168 -1.77 -5.60 15.16
C ALA A 168 -2.69 -6.35 14.18
N LEU A 169 -2.12 -7.10 13.23
CA LEU A 169 -2.87 -7.89 12.25
C LEU A 169 -3.73 -8.99 12.91
N LEU A 170 -3.25 -9.61 13.99
CA LEU A 170 -4.01 -10.63 14.72
C LEU A 170 -5.24 -10.09 15.47
N LYS A 171 -5.24 -8.80 15.83
CA LYS A 171 -6.38 -8.19 16.53
C LYS A 171 -7.57 -7.91 15.62
N GLY A 172 -7.40 -8.07 14.30
CA GLY A 172 -8.41 -7.76 13.28
C GLY A 172 -8.58 -6.25 13.08
N LYS A 173 -9.09 -5.89 11.91
CA LYS A 173 -9.66 -4.55 11.66
C LYS A 173 -11.08 -4.47 12.20
#